data_AF-A0A6G9XJ91-F1
#
_entry.id   AF-A0A6G9XJ91-F1
#
_cell.length_a   1.000
_cell.length_b   1.000
_cell.length_c   1.000
_cell.angle_alpha   90.00
_cell.angle_beta   90.00
_cell.angle_gamma   90.00
#
_symmetry.space_group_name_H-M   'P 1'
#
loop_
_entity.id
_entity.type
_entity.pdbx_description
1 polymer ?
#
loop_
_entity_poly.entity_id
_entity_poly.type
_entity_poly.pdbx_seq_one_letter_code
_entity_poly.pdbx_strand_id
1 'polypeptide(L)'
;MEIAASDRSIRAAAAAWSRARIYDDKLGDPDKARLAAWAESIERWKLDAPDLLEGVIRYYEAETEGRTIGVGDLLHHGREARRQRAERETAAEVHAAVTAALPASSSGLPLRAAGDPVWAAYDVNDAIQRLCPRCRADPNCACVTERGAPQKMPCLARLNNGAAPARFGTAPH
;
A
#
# COMPACT_ATOMS: atom_id res chain seq x y z
N MET A 1 13.19 -41.11 17.42
CA MET A 1 12.17 -40.06 17.28
C MET A 1 12.01 -39.83 15.79
N GLU A 2 10.92 -40.31 15.21
CA GLU A 2 10.61 -40.12 13.80
C GLU A 2 9.96 -38.74 13.67
N ILE A 3 10.67 -37.79 13.04
CA ILE A 3 10.21 -36.41 12.93
C ILE A 3 9.30 -36.33 11.70
N ALA A 4 8.03 -36.00 11.88
CA ALA A 4 7.06 -35.89 10.79
C ALA A 4 7.15 -34.53 10.05
N ALA A 5 8.37 -34.01 9.85
CA ALA A 5 8.63 -32.71 9.22
C ALA A 5 9.72 -32.82 8.16
N SER A 6 9.57 -32.05 7.07
CA SER A 6 10.59 -32.02 6.02
C SER A 6 11.86 -31.28 6.46
N ASP A 7 12.99 -31.58 5.81
CA ASP A 7 14.26 -30.84 5.99
C ASP A 7 14.12 -29.34 5.76
N ARG A 8 13.15 -28.95 4.92
CA ARG A 8 12.80 -27.57 4.67
C ARG A 8 12.19 -26.92 5.91
N SER A 9 11.23 -27.58 6.55
CA SER A 9 10.58 -27.09 7.77
C SER A 9 11.54 -27.06 8.96
N ILE A 10 12.47 -28.01 9.03
CA ILE A 10 13.55 -28.00 10.04
C ILE A 10 14.47 -26.79 9.85
N ARG A 11 14.91 -26.51 8.62
CA ARG A 11 15.73 -25.32 8.31
C ARG A 11 14.97 -24.02 8.59
N ALA A 12 13.69 -23.97 8.27
CA ALA A 12 12.84 -22.82 8.51
C ALA A 12 12.65 -22.55 10.02
N ALA A 13 12.42 -23.62 10.81
CA ALA A 13 12.34 -23.54 12.27
C ALA A 13 13.67 -23.04 12.88
N ALA A 14 14.80 -23.58 12.43
CA ALA A 14 16.12 -23.15 12.88
C ALA A 14 16.38 -21.67 12.56
N ALA A 15 16.05 -21.21 11.35
CA ALA A 15 16.21 -19.81 10.96
C ALA A 15 15.34 -18.86 11.81
N ALA A 16 14.07 -19.23 12.05
CA ALA A 16 13.17 -18.45 12.90
C ALA A 16 13.68 -18.40 14.35
N TRP A 17 14.13 -19.53 14.90
CA TRP A 17 14.72 -19.60 16.23
C TRP A 17 15.97 -18.73 16.36
N SER A 18 16.91 -18.85 15.41
CA SER A 18 18.13 -18.04 15.40
C SER A 18 17.82 -16.56 15.33
N ARG A 19 16.80 -16.14 14.55
CA ARG A 19 16.37 -14.74 14.51
C ARG A 19 15.77 -14.30 15.85
N ALA A 20 14.89 -15.10 16.43
CA ALA A 20 14.23 -14.76 17.69
C ALA A 20 15.23 -14.59 18.84
N ARG A 21 16.29 -15.40 18.87
CA ARG A 21 17.37 -15.28 19.85
C ARG A 21 18.19 -13.98 19.73
N ILE A 22 18.23 -13.36 18.55
CA ILE A 22 18.88 -12.04 18.40
C ILE A 22 18.08 -10.96 19.14
N TYR A 23 16.76 -11.12 19.25
CA TYR A 23 15.87 -10.17 19.92
C TYR A 23 15.63 -10.48 21.40
N ASP A 24 15.67 -11.76 21.77
CA ASP A 24 15.41 -12.22 23.14
C ASP A 24 16.49 -13.19 23.62
N ASP A 25 17.37 -12.69 24.50
CA ASP A 25 18.44 -13.47 25.13
C ASP A 25 17.91 -14.61 26.03
N LYS A 26 16.65 -14.56 26.46
CA LYS A 26 16.01 -15.65 27.22
C LYS A 26 15.81 -16.89 26.34
N LEU A 27 15.78 -16.71 25.03
CA LEU A 27 15.68 -17.79 24.07
C LEU A 27 17.06 -18.46 23.93
N GLY A 28 17.32 -19.47 24.77
CA GLY A 28 18.56 -20.23 24.71
C GLY A 28 18.79 -21.01 23.41
N ASP A 29 19.89 -21.76 23.36
CA ASP A 29 20.19 -22.61 22.21
C ASP A 29 19.08 -23.65 21.98
N PRO A 30 18.66 -23.83 20.72
CA PRO A 30 17.63 -24.81 20.43
C PRO A 30 18.19 -26.23 20.55
N ASP A 31 17.48 -27.08 21.29
CA ASP A 31 17.71 -28.51 21.23
C ASP A 31 17.01 -29.13 20.00
N LYS A 32 17.44 -30.34 19.61
CA LYS A 32 16.90 -31.04 18.43
C LYS A 32 15.41 -31.35 18.56
N ALA A 33 14.92 -31.63 19.77
CA ALA A 33 13.52 -31.98 20.01
C ALA A 33 12.61 -30.76 19.83
N ARG A 34 13.06 -29.59 20.27
CA ARG A 34 12.34 -28.33 20.15
C ARG A 34 12.25 -27.87 18.70
N LEU A 35 13.35 -27.95 17.95
CA LEU A 35 13.33 -27.65 16.51
C LEU A 35 12.42 -28.62 15.75
N ALA A 36 12.43 -29.90 16.11
CA ALA A 36 11.52 -30.88 15.51
C ALA A 36 10.05 -30.52 15.77
N ALA A 37 9.68 -30.20 17.01
CA ALA A 37 8.31 -29.82 17.37
C ALA A 37 7.83 -28.55 16.64
N TRP A 38 8.72 -27.56 16.50
CA TRP A 38 8.42 -26.36 15.72
C TRP A 38 8.27 -26.68 14.24
N ALA A 39 9.18 -27.50 13.69
CA ALA A 39 9.15 -27.90 12.30
C ALA A 39 7.89 -28.69 11.91
N GLU A 40 7.42 -29.60 12.77
CA GLU A 40 6.15 -30.32 12.55
C GLU A 40 4.96 -29.35 12.49
N SER A 41 4.95 -28.36 13.38
CA SER A 41 3.90 -27.34 13.41
C SER A 41 3.97 -26.42 12.18
N ILE A 42 5.17 -26.06 11.72
CA ILE A 42 5.42 -25.27 10.50
C ILE A 42 5.00 -26.07 9.26
N GLU A 43 5.35 -27.35 9.19
CA GLU A 43 5.04 -28.26 8.08
C GLU A 43 3.53 -28.36 7.86
N ARG A 44 2.75 -28.45 8.95
CA ARG A 44 1.28 -28.49 8.90
C ARG A 44 0.70 -27.29 8.15
N TRP A 45 1.27 -26.10 8.34
CA TRP A 45 0.79 -24.86 7.72
C TRP A 45 1.55 -24.48 6.44
N LYS A 46 2.53 -25.31 6.05
CA LYS A 46 3.37 -25.10 4.85
C LYS A 46 3.92 -23.67 4.79
N LEU A 47 4.38 -23.17 5.95
CA LEU A 47 4.98 -21.84 6.06
C LEU A 47 6.46 -21.88 5.69
N ASP A 48 6.93 -20.80 5.10
CA ASP A 48 8.29 -20.71 4.59
C ASP A 48 9.15 -19.80 5.47
N ALA A 49 10.48 -19.94 5.37
CA ALA A 49 11.39 -19.13 6.16
C ALA A 49 11.11 -17.60 6.06
N PRO A 50 10.78 -17.01 4.89
CA PRO A 50 10.42 -15.60 4.83
C PRO A 50 9.19 -15.22 5.66
N ASP A 51 8.15 -16.08 5.68
CA ASP A 51 6.94 -15.83 6.48
C ASP A 51 7.25 -15.88 7.97
N LEU A 52 8.05 -16.87 8.38
CA LEU A 52 8.40 -17.05 9.79
C LEU A 52 9.34 -15.95 10.29
N LEU A 53 10.31 -15.52 9.49
CA LEU A 53 11.21 -14.42 9.84
C LEU A 53 10.47 -13.10 10.01
N GLU A 54 9.56 -12.79 9.10
CA GLU A 54 8.65 -11.64 9.23
C GLU A 54 7.76 -11.79 10.48
N GLY A 55 7.29 -13.01 10.75
CA GLY A 55 6.51 -13.32 11.94
C GLY A 55 7.26 -13.03 13.25
N VAL A 56 8.55 -13.40 13.32
CA VAL A 56 9.42 -13.09 14.46
C VAL A 56 9.60 -11.58 14.63
N ILE A 57 9.87 -10.87 13.53
CA ILE A 57 10.05 -9.40 13.57
C ILE A 57 8.80 -8.75 14.16
N ARG A 58 7.62 -9.08 13.62
CA ARG A 58 6.35 -8.50 14.08
C ARG A 58 6.01 -8.81 15.52
N TYR A 59 6.34 -10.01 15.98
CA TYR A 59 6.11 -10.36 17.38
C TYR A 59 6.90 -9.43 18.29
N TYR A 60 8.19 -9.20 18.02
CA TYR A 60 9.02 -8.34 18.86
C TYR A 60 8.83 -6.84 18.62
N GLU A 61 8.32 -6.44 17.46
CA GLU A 61 7.84 -5.06 17.23
C GLU A 61 6.52 -4.77 17.95
N ALA A 62 5.69 -5.79 18.17
CA ALA A 62 4.51 -5.66 19.02
C ALA A 62 4.94 -5.53 20.48
N GLU A 63 4.23 -4.70 21.25
CA GLU A 63 4.48 -4.48 22.67
C GLU A 63 4.14 -5.75 23.48
N THR A 64 5.06 -6.70 23.48
CA THR A 64 4.87 -8.08 23.96
C THR A 64 5.13 -8.25 25.46
N GLU A 65 5.22 -7.15 26.20
CA GLU A 65 5.46 -7.12 27.66
C GLU A 65 6.69 -7.97 28.09
N GLY A 66 7.68 -8.11 27.20
CA GLY A 66 8.90 -8.88 27.47
C GLY A 66 8.69 -10.40 27.54
N ARG A 67 7.58 -10.93 26.99
CA ARG A 67 7.35 -12.36 26.82
C ARG A 67 8.21 -12.94 25.71
N THR A 68 8.69 -14.16 25.91
CA THR A 68 9.42 -14.93 24.90
C THR A 68 8.43 -15.53 23.89
N ILE A 69 8.80 -15.46 22.62
CA ILE A 69 7.97 -15.98 21.52
C ILE A 69 7.75 -17.49 21.64
N GLY A 70 6.48 -17.91 21.61
CA GLY A 70 6.10 -19.31 21.49
C GLY A 70 5.88 -19.73 20.03
N VAL A 71 5.82 -21.05 19.78
CA VAL A 71 5.47 -21.56 18.44
C VAL A 71 4.09 -21.09 17.97
N GLY A 72 3.13 -20.95 18.89
CA GLY A 72 1.80 -20.45 18.59
C GLY A 72 1.82 -19.01 18.08
N ASP A 73 2.59 -18.15 18.73
CA ASP A 73 2.79 -16.76 18.34
C ASP A 73 3.47 -16.68 16.96
N LEU A 74 4.52 -17.47 16.76
CA LEU A 74 5.23 -17.54 15.47
C LEU A 74 4.30 -17.94 14.32
N LEU A 75 3.49 -18.99 14.51
CA LEU A 75 2.55 -19.45 13.49
C LEU A 75 1.44 -18.43 13.23
N HIS A 76 0.97 -17.74 14.27
CA HIS A 76 0.01 -16.66 14.12
C HIS A 76 0.58 -15.56 13.21
N HIS A 77 1.71 -14.95 13.60
CA HIS A 77 2.30 -13.85 12.84
C HIS A 77 2.83 -14.28 11.47
N GLY A 78 3.34 -15.51 11.32
CA GLY A 78 3.78 -16.04 10.03
C GLY A 78 2.63 -16.19 9.02
N ARG A 79 1.44 -16.62 9.45
CA ARG A 79 0.26 -16.66 8.56
C ARG A 79 -0.23 -15.27 8.19
N GLU A 80 -0.22 -14.33 9.13
CA GLU A 80 -0.54 -12.93 8.86
C GLU A 80 0.43 -12.34 7.83
N ALA A 81 1.73 -12.59 7.97
CA ALA A 81 2.76 -12.17 7.02
C ALA A 81 2.53 -12.75 5.62
N ARG A 82 2.21 -14.05 5.53
CA ARG A 82 1.88 -14.70 4.25
C ARG A 82 0.66 -14.06 3.59
N ARG A 83 -0.41 -13.81 4.37
CA ARG A 83 -1.63 -13.18 3.85
C ARG A 83 -1.33 -11.79 3.29
N GLN A 84 -0.60 -10.97 4.04
CA GLN A 84 -0.22 -9.63 3.59
C GLN A 84 0.68 -9.64 2.35
N ARG A 85 1.58 -10.64 2.21
CA ARG A 85 2.36 -10.80 0.98
C ARG A 85 1.44 -11.07 -0.21
N ALA A 86 0.53 -12.03 -0.09
CA ALA A 86 -0.42 -12.37 -1.14
C ALA A 86 -1.30 -11.18 -1.52
N GLU A 87 -1.75 -10.39 -0.54
CA GLU A 87 -2.52 -9.15 -0.76
C GLU A 87 -1.70 -8.11 -1.54
N ARG A 88 -0.41 -7.91 -1.18
CA ARG A 88 0.48 -6.98 -1.91
C ARG A 88 0.78 -7.45 -3.32
N GLU A 89 1.01 -8.74 -3.53
CA GLU A 89 1.22 -9.33 -4.86
C GLU A 89 -0.02 -9.14 -5.74
N THR A 90 -1.20 -9.45 -5.21
CA THR A 90 -2.47 -9.21 -5.91
C THR A 90 -2.66 -7.72 -6.23
N ALA A 91 -2.38 -6.83 -5.28
CA ALA A 91 -2.48 -5.39 -5.51
C ALA A 91 -1.49 -4.91 -6.58
N ALA A 92 -0.28 -5.48 -6.63
CA ALA A 92 0.71 -5.17 -7.66
C ALA A 92 0.28 -5.68 -9.04
N GLU A 93 -0.32 -6.87 -9.12
CA GLU A 93 -0.90 -7.41 -10.36
C GLU A 93 -2.04 -6.54 -10.88
N VAL A 94 -2.96 -6.14 -9.99
CA VAL A 94 -4.06 -5.22 -10.34
C VAL A 94 -3.50 -3.87 -10.79
N HIS A 95 -2.53 -3.31 -10.06
CA HIS A 95 -1.89 -2.05 -10.44
C HIS A 95 -1.21 -2.15 -11.82
N ALA A 96 -0.49 -3.24 -12.08
CA ALA A 96 0.15 -3.49 -13.37
C ALA A 96 -0.88 -3.63 -14.50
N ALA A 97 -1.97 -4.38 -14.27
CA ALA A 97 -3.05 -4.55 -15.23
C ALA A 97 -3.76 -3.22 -15.55
N VAL A 98 -4.06 -2.41 -14.52
CA VAL A 98 -4.62 -1.07 -14.69
C VAL A 98 -3.66 -0.18 -15.47
N THR A 99 -2.37 -0.17 -15.11
CA THR A 99 -1.35 0.63 -15.80
C THR A 99 -1.20 0.22 -17.27
N ALA A 100 -1.29 -1.09 -17.57
CA ALA A 100 -1.21 -1.60 -18.94
C ALA A 100 -2.48 -1.33 -19.77
N ALA A 101 -3.66 -1.34 -19.14
CA ALA A 101 -4.94 -1.06 -19.79
C ALA A 101 -5.18 0.45 -20.03
N LEU A 102 -4.53 1.30 -19.23
CA LEU A 102 -4.57 2.74 -19.42
C LEU A 102 -3.81 3.09 -20.72
N PRO A 103 -4.41 3.87 -21.64
CA PRO A 103 -3.70 4.33 -22.84
C PRO A 103 -2.42 5.08 -22.40
N ALA A 104 -1.35 5.02 -23.21
CA ALA A 104 -0.06 5.66 -22.90
C ALA A 104 -0.17 7.18 -22.60
N SER A 105 -1.31 7.81 -22.90
CA SER A 105 -1.62 9.18 -22.50
C SER A 105 -1.94 9.34 -21.01
N SER A 106 -2.32 8.29 -20.27
CA SER A 106 -2.79 8.34 -18.86
C SER A 106 -1.69 8.39 -17.80
N SER A 107 -0.45 8.11 -18.18
CA SER A 107 0.72 8.20 -17.31
C SER A 107 1.05 9.67 -17.07
N GLY A 108 0.34 10.29 -16.12
CA GLY A 108 0.48 11.70 -15.81
C GLY A 108 -0.28 12.63 -16.77
N LEU A 109 -1.57 12.38 -17.05
CA LEU A 109 -2.41 13.40 -17.66
C LEU A 109 -2.44 14.64 -16.74
N PRO A 110 -1.85 15.79 -17.10
CA PRO A 110 -2.68 16.97 -16.98
C PRO A 110 -3.91 16.59 -17.81
N LEU A 111 -5.10 16.52 -17.21
CA LEU A 111 -6.33 16.74 -17.96
C LEU A 111 -5.97 17.87 -18.91
N ARG A 112 -5.75 17.59 -20.21
CA ARG A 112 -5.30 18.64 -21.12
C ARG A 112 -6.38 19.68 -20.99
N ALA A 113 -6.02 20.78 -20.31
CA ALA A 113 -7.03 21.71 -19.88
C ALA A 113 -7.76 22.16 -21.14
N ALA A 114 -7.02 22.37 -22.24
CA ALA A 114 -7.54 22.62 -23.57
C ALA A 114 -8.23 21.41 -24.23
N GLY A 115 -9.44 21.65 -24.75
CA GLY A 115 -10.21 20.72 -25.57
C GLY A 115 -11.71 21.03 -25.51
N ASP A 116 -12.52 20.22 -26.18
CA ASP A 116 -13.97 20.38 -26.15
C ASP A 116 -14.50 20.30 -24.71
N PRO A 117 -15.27 21.31 -24.25
CA PRO A 117 -15.79 21.35 -22.89
C PRO A 117 -16.63 20.13 -22.55
N VAL A 118 -16.35 19.52 -21.39
CA VAL A 118 -17.21 18.49 -20.82
C VAL A 118 -18.27 19.23 -20.00
N TRP A 119 -19.40 19.57 -20.61
CA TRP A 119 -20.43 20.41 -19.98
C TRP A 119 -20.92 19.89 -18.63
N ALA A 120 -21.03 18.57 -18.46
CA ALA A 120 -21.37 17.96 -17.17
C ALA A 120 -20.41 18.35 -16.02
N ALA A 121 -19.14 18.66 -16.31
CA ALA A 121 -18.20 19.18 -15.31
C ALA A 121 -18.44 20.66 -14.98
N TYR A 122 -19.02 21.42 -15.90
CA TYR A 122 -19.41 22.82 -15.70
C TYR A 122 -20.76 22.96 -14.96
N ASP A 123 -21.61 21.93 -15.02
CA ASP A 123 -22.87 21.90 -14.26
C ASP A 123 -22.65 21.65 -12.76
N VAL A 124 -21.49 21.08 -12.38
CA VAL A 124 -21.13 20.87 -10.97
C VAL A 124 -21.12 22.22 -10.24
N ASN A 125 -21.88 22.28 -9.13
CA ASN A 125 -22.08 23.50 -8.34
C ASN A 125 -22.53 24.68 -9.20
N ASP A 126 -23.34 24.48 -10.24
CA ASP A 126 -23.78 25.51 -11.18
C ASP A 126 -22.61 26.42 -11.64
N ALA A 127 -21.41 25.85 -11.81
CA ALA A 127 -20.23 26.64 -12.12
C ALA A 127 -20.43 27.39 -13.45
N ILE A 128 -21.13 26.78 -14.39
CA ILE A 128 -21.48 27.36 -15.69
C ILE A 128 -22.28 28.66 -15.57
N GLN A 129 -23.12 28.82 -14.56
CA GLN A 129 -23.98 30.00 -14.39
C GLN A 129 -23.25 31.23 -13.83
N ARG A 130 -21.96 31.10 -13.51
CA ARG A 130 -21.17 32.14 -12.80
C ARG A 130 -20.03 32.65 -13.68
N LEU A 131 -19.63 33.91 -13.48
CA LEU A 131 -18.38 34.44 -14.04
C LEU A 131 -17.17 33.72 -13.42
N CYS A 132 -16.20 33.30 -14.23
CA CYS A 132 -14.98 32.70 -13.71
C CYS A 132 -14.04 33.75 -13.08
N PRO A 133 -13.69 33.67 -11.79
CA PRO A 133 -12.78 34.64 -11.18
C PRO A 133 -11.33 34.51 -11.66
N ARG A 134 -10.94 33.35 -12.22
CA ARG A 134 -9.57 33.11 -12.73
C ARG A 134 -9.39 33.57 -14.18
N CYS A 135 -10.23 33.06 -15.10
CA CYS A 135 -10.08 33.33 -16.54
C CYS A 135 -11.09 34.35 -17.08
N ARG A 136 -12.00 34.88 -16.24
CA ARG A 136 -13.05 35.85 -16.60
C ARG A 136 -14.04 35.37 -17.66
N ALA A 137 -14.10 34.07 -17.95
CA ALA A 137 -15.13 33.51 -18.83
C ALA A 137 -16.54 33.77 -18.26
N ASP A 138 -17.42 34.30 -19.11
CA ASP A 138 -18.80 34.66 -18.80
C ASP A 138 -19.67 33.45 -18.38
N PRO A 139 -20.82 33.70 -17.73
CA PRO A 139 -21.87 32.69 -17.57
C PRO A 139 -22.22 32.03 -18.90
N ASN A 140 -22.47 30.72 -18.88
CA ASN A 140 -22.75 29.90 -20.07
C ASN A 140 -21.59 29.78 -21.08
N CYS A 141 -20.39 30.26 -20.74
CA CYS A 141 -19.17 30.05 -21.52
C CYS A 141 -18.18 29.12 -20.82
N ALA A 142 -17.46 28.30 -21.59
CA ALA A 142 -16.38 27.47 -21.08
C ALA A 142 -15.21 28.32 -20.58
N CYS A 143 -14.48 27.82 -19.58
CA CYS A 143 -13.24 28.45 -19.16
C CYS A 143 -12.20 28.34 -20.27
N VAL A 144 -11.24 29.27 -20.32
CA VAL A 144 -10.17 29.27 -21.33
C VAL A 144 -8.80 29.07 -20.69
N THR A 145 -7.89 28.41 -21.39
CA THR A 145 -6.46 28.28 -21.02
C THR A 145 -5.73 29.61 -21.20
N GLU A 146 -4.49 29.71 -20.72
CA GLU A 146 -3.62 30.89 -20.95
C GLU A 146 -3.40 31.19 -22.43
N ARG A 147 -3.56 30.19 -23.31
CA ARG A 147 -3.45 30.33 -24.76
C ARG A 147 -4.80 30.62 -25.45
N GLY A 148 -5.85 30.89 -24.68
CA GLY A 148 -7.19 31.22 -25.19
C GLY A 148 -8.04 30.02 -25.67
N ALA A 149 -7.49 28.79 -25.66
CA ALA A 149 -8.26 27.60 -26.04
C ALA A 149 -9.29 27.22 -24.96
N PRO A 150 -10.50 26.76 -25.33
CA PRO A 150 -11.54 26.34 -24.40
C PRO A 150 -11.05 25.17 -23.56
N GLN A 151 -11.50 25.11 -22.31
CA GLN A 151 -11.12 24.08 -21.36
C GLN A 151 -12.15 22.96 -21.27
N LYS A 152 -11.67 21.72 -21.12
CA LYS A 152 -12.50 20.54 -20.82
C LYS A 152 -13.20 20.65 -19.47
N MET A 153 -12.52 21.24 -18.49
CA MET A 153 -12.98 21.40 -17.11
C MET A 153 -13.04 22.89 -16.73
N PRO A 154 -14.01 23.31 -15.88
CA PRO A 154 -13.99 24.65 -15.32
C PRO A 154 -12.74 24.89 -14.47
N CYS A 155 -12.30 26.14 -14.40
CA CYS A 155 -11.24 26.54 -13.47
C CYS A 155 -11.66 26.19 -12.03
N LEU A 156 -10.74 25.65 -11.21
CA LEU A 156 -11.00 25.37 -9.79
C LEU A 156 -11.58 26.58 -9.04
N ALA A 157 -11.11 27.79 -9.37
CA ALA A 157 -11.63 29.02 -8.77
C ALA A 157 -13.11 29.29 -9.13
N ARG A 158 -13.60 28.81 -10.30
CA ARG A 158 -15.02 28.86 -10.68
C ARG A 158 -15.83 27.80 -9.94
N LEU A 159 -15.29 26.57 -9.82
CA LEU A 159 -15.94 25.46 -9.10
C LEU A 159 -16.12 25.73 -7.61
N ASN A 160 -15.14 26.39 -6.99
CA ASN A 160 -15.08 26.61 -5.55
C ASN A 160 -15.57 28.01 -5.13
N ASN A 161 -16.29 28.73 -5.98
CA ASN A 161 -16.82 30.08 -5.68
C ASN A 161 -15.77 31.11 -5.25
N GLY A 162 -14.56 31.05 -5.82
CA GLY A 162 -13.47 31.96 -5.46
C GLY A 162 -12.79 31.66 -4.13
N ALA A 163 -13.11 30.54 -3.45
CA ALA A 163 -12.27 30.04 -2.37
C ALA A 163 -10.88 29.73 -2.95
N ALA A 164 -9.87 30.46 -2.48
CA ALA A 164 -8.50 30.28 -2.94
C ALA A 164 -8.09 28.82 -2.74
N PRO A 165 -7.48 28.15 -3.75
CA PRO A 165 -6.87 26.85 -3.51
C PRO A 165 -5.79 27.04 -2.45
N ALA A 166 -5.80 26.18 -1.42
CA ALA A 166 -4.73 26.14 -0.44
C ALA A 166 -3.40 26.02 -1.19
N ARG A 167 -2.57 27.08 -1.12
CA ARG A 167 -1.23 27.05 -1.68
C ARG A 167 -0.45 26.04 -0.84
N PHE A 168 -0.18 24.86 -1.39
CA PHE A 168 0.87 24.01 -0.86
C PHE A 168 2.19 24.78 -1.06
N GLY A 169 2.63 25.43 0.01
CA GLY A 169 3.85 26.21 0.03
C GLY A 169 5.04 25.30 -0.25
N THR A 170 5.78 25.60 -1.30
CA THR A 170 7.17 25.23 -1.44
C THR A 170 7.95 25.90 -0.31
N ALA A 171 8.50 25.11 0.62
CA ALA A 171 9.45 25.59 1.61
C ALA A 171 10.69 26.17 0.91
N PRO A 172 11.20 27.34 1.32
CA PRO A 172 12.51 27.80 0.88
C PRO A 172 13.62 27.02 1.61
N HIS A 173 14.72 26.79 0.89
CA HIS A 173 15.97 26.20 1.34
C HIS A 173 16.64 27.00 2.46
#